data_AF-A0A1M5FH72-F1
#
_entry.id   AF-A0A1M5FH72-F1
#
_cell.length_a   1.000
_cell.length_b   1.000
_cell.length_c   1.000
_cell.angle_alpha   90.00
_cell.angle_beta   90.00
_cell.angle_gamma   90.00
#
_symmetry.space_group_name_H-M   'P 1'
#
loop_
_entity.id
_entity.type
_entity.pdbx_description
1 polymer ?
#
loop_
_entity_poly.entity_id
_entity_poly.type
_entity_poly.pdbx_seq_one_letter_code
_entity_poly.pdbx_strand_id
1 'polypeptide(L)'
;MISLIQTAEGGLNEVHSILQRMRELAVQSSNDTNVEEDRTALNDEFGELAEELGRIKEKSTFNTQELFEGAGSNVNSSGVLQLQVGANKDDIISLDLTTSGVNLNSIVSTASAADISGQASAAAAIDSIDGLIGDVSSGRSYLGAMQNRLEHTISNLDNASENLTAAESRIRDVDMAKEMMEQTKNSILAQASQAMLAQANQQPQGVLQLLR
;
A
#
# COMPACT_ATOMS: atom_id res chain seq x y z
N MET A 1 -2.97 -1.89 0.58
CA MET A 1 -2.16 -0.70 0.24
C MET A 1 -0.89 -1.11 -0.48
N ILE A 2 -0.04 -1.96 0.12
CA ILE A 2 1.14 -2.53 -0.56
C ILE A 2 0.76 -3.25 -1.86
N SER A 3 -0.35 -4.01 -1.86
CA SER A 3 -0.81 -4.75 -3.05
C SER A 3 -1.11 -3.85 -4.26
N LEU A 4 -1.57 -2.61 -4.06
CA LEU A 4 -1.80 -1.67 -5.17
C LEU A 4 -0.48 -1.24 -5.80
N ILE A 5 0.52 -0.93 -4.96
CA ILE A 5 1.86 -0.54 -5.43
C ILE A 5 2.54 -1.72 -6.12
N GLN A 6 2.39 -2.95 -5.60
CA GLN A 6 2.92 -4.15 -6.26
C GLN A 6 2.25 -4.45 -7.60
N THR A 7 0.92 -4.24 -7.73
CA THR A 7 0.25 -4.35 -9.03
C THR A 7 0.76 -3.31 -10.01
N ALA A 8 0.94 -2.06 -9.57
CA ALA A 8 1.53 -1.01 -10.40
C ALA A 8 2.99 -1.32 -10.79
N GLU A 9 3.83 -1.77 -9.85
CA GLU A 9 5.22 -2.12 -10.13
C GLU A 9 5.34 -3.30 -11.10
N GLY A 10 4.48 -4.32 -10.96
CA GLY A 10 4.41 -5.44 -11.90
C GLY A 10 4.10 -4.97 -13.32
N GLY A 11 3.10 -4.09 -13.48
CA GLY A 11 2.78 -3.48 -14.77
C GLY A 11 3.95 -2.68 -15.36
N LEU A 12 4.63 -1.86 -14.54
CA LEU A 12 5.79 -1.09 -14.99
C LEU A 12 7.01 -1.97 -15.33
N ASN A 13 7.13 -3.15 -14.73
CA ASN A 13 8.20 -4.09 -15.07
C ASN A 13 8.00 -4.72 -16.45
N GLU A 14 6.75 -5.04 -16.81
CA GLU A 14 6.41 -5.46 -18.18
C GLU A 14 6.66 -4.33 -19.19
N VAL A 15 6.21 -3.11 -18.88
CA VAL A 15 6.50 -1.92 -19.71
C VAL A 15 8.01 -1.74 -19.93
N HIS A 16 8.82 -1.88 -18.88
CA HIS A 16 10.27 -1.77 -18.98
C HIS A 16 10.86 -2.85 -19.91
N SER A 17 10.40 -4.09 -19.79
CA SER A 17 10.86 -5.21 -20.64
C SER A 17 10.45 -5.02 -22.10
N ILE A 18 9.24 -4.50 -22.35
CA ILE A 18 8.77 -4.17 -23.70
C ILE A 18 9.61 -3.03 -24.30
N LEU A 19 9.87 -1.95 -23.56
CA LEU A 19 10.71 -0.85 -24.04
C LEU A 19 12.15 -1.31 -24.35
N GLN A 20 12.72 -2.20 -23.53
CA GLN A 20 14.01 -2.81 -23.85
C GLN A 20 13.96 -3.61 -25.16
N ARG A 21 12.90 -4.39 -25.38
CA ARG A 21 12.70 -5.11 -26.65
C ARG A 21 12.54 -4.15 -27.84
N MET A 22 11.75 -3.09 -27.69
CA MET A 22 11.59 -2.04 -28.71
C MET A 22 12.93 -1.38 -29.06
N ARG A 23 13.79 -1.15 -28.06
CA ARG A 23 15.16 -0.66 -28.26
C ARG A 23 16.01 -1.63 -29.07
N GLU A 24 15.95 -2.93 -28.77
CA GLU A 24 16.66 -3.96 -29.53
C GLU A 24 16.24 -3.95 -31.01
N LEU A 25 14.94 -3.86 -31.28
CA LEU A 25 14.40 -3.77 -32.65
C LEU A 25 14.85 -2.49 -33.36
N ALA A 26 14.86 -1.36 -32.67
CA ALA A 26 15.36 -0.09 -33.21
C ALA A 26 16.86 -0.16 -33.55
N VAL A 27 17.68 -0.77 -32.66
CA VAL A 27 19.11 -1.02 -32.92
C VAL A 27 19.29 -1.97 -34.11
N GLN A 28 18.49 -3.04 -34.19
CA GLN A 28 18.53 -3.98 -35.30
C GLN A 28 18.17 -3.28 -36.62
N SER A 29 17.09 -2.49 -36.67
CA SER A 29 16.66 -1.76 -37.87
C SER A 29 17.66 -0.67 -38.30
N SER A 30 18.34 -0.04 -37.34
CA SER A 30 19.39 0.96 -37.58
C SER A 30 20.62 0.39 -38.31
N ASN A 31 20.77 -0.94 -38.40
CA ASN A 31 21.85 -1.54 -39.16
C ASN A 31 21.64 -1.33 -40.67
N ASP A 32 22.73 -1.00 -41.37
CA ASP A 32 22.70 -0.61 -42.78
C ASP A 32 22.66 -1.81 -43.75
N THR A 33 22.80 -3.03 -43.21
CA THR A 33 22.73 -4.28 -43.97
C THR A 33 21.31 -4.78 -44.20
N ASN A 34 20.30 -4.19 -43.54
CA ASN A 34 18.90 -4.59 -43.69
C ASN A 34 18.28 -3.97 -44.94
N VAL A 35 17.44 -4.73 -45.63
CA VAL A 35 16.63 -4.20 -46.73
C VAL A 35 15.32 -3.60 -46.22
N GLU A 36 14.61 -2.86 -47.08
CA GLU A 36 13.35 -2.17 -46.72
C GLU A 36 12.25 -3.15 -46.25
N GLU A 37 12.23 -4.37 -46.80
CA GLU A 37 11.34 -5.45 -46.36
C GLU A 37 11.64 -5.90 -44.92
N ASP A 38 12.93 -6.07 -44.57
CA ASP A 38 13.35 -6.44 -43.21
C ASP A 38 12.99 -5.34 -42.20
N ARG A 39 13.19 -4.07 -42.58
CA ARG A 39 12.83 -2.92 -41.72
C ARG A 39 11.33 -2.80 -41.51
N THR A 40 10.54 -3.12 -42.53
CA THR A 40 9.07 -3.14 -42.42
C THR A 40 8.62 -4.22 -41.44
N ALA A 41 9.15 -5.44 -41.54
CA ALA A 41 8.82 -6.52 -40.61
C ALA A 41 9.23 -6.20 -39.16
N LEU A 42 10.37 -5.53 -38.95
CA LEU A 42 10.78 -5.05 -37.62
C LEU A 42 9.84 -3.95 -37.10
N ASN A 43 9.39 -3.06 -37.98
CA ASN A 43 8.45 -1.99 -37.63
C ASN A 43 7.07 -2.54 -37.26
N ASP A 44 6.64 -3.61 -37.91
CA ASP A 44 5.40 -4.32 -37.55
C ASP A 44 5.50 -4.92 -36.14
N GLU A 45 6.62 -5.60 -35.81
CA GLU A 45 6.86 -6.09 -34.42
C GLU A 45 6.91 -4.92 -33.42
N PHE A 46 7.55 -3.81 -33.79
CA PHE A 46 7.62 -2.61 -32.96
C PHE A 46 6.24 -1.98 -32.70
N GLY A 47 5.38 -1.95 -33.71
CA GLY A 47 4.00 -1.47 -33.62
C GLY A 47 3.15 -2.32 -32.66
N GLU A 48 3.23 -3.64 -32.76
CA GLU A 48 2.54 -4.58 -31.85
C GLU A 48 2.99 -4.39 -30.40
N LEU A 49 4.29 -4.15 -30.16
CA LEU A 49 4.80 -3.82 -28.83
C LEU A 49 4.27 -2.48 -28.31
N ALA A 50 4.12 -1.48 -29.18
CA ALA A 50 3.51 -0.20 -28.81
C ALA A 50 2.01 -0.34 -28.48
N GLU A 51 1.27 -1.19 -29.20
CA GLU A 51 -0.12 -1.53 -28.86
C GLU A 51 -0.22 -2.25 -27.51
N GLU A 52 0.71 -3.16 -27.24
CA GLU A 52 0.78 -3.87 -25.96
C GLU A 52 1.06 -2.91 -24.79
N LEU A 53 1.91 -1.89 -24.97
CA LEU A 53 2.09 -0.81 -23.99
C LEU A 53 0.77 -0.06 -23.73
N GLY A 54 0.02 0.24 -24.79
CA GLY A 54 -1.33 0.83 -24.69
C GLY A 54 -2.29 -0.07 -23.92
N ARG A 55 -2.26 -1.38 -24.15
CA ARG A 55 -3.07 -2.37 -23.43
C ARG A 55 -2.72 -2.40 -21.94
N ILE A 56 -1.43 -2.39 -21.57
CA ILE A 56 -1.01 -2.38 -20.16
C ILE A 56 -1.48 -1.09 -19.48
N LYS A 57 -1.35 0.05 -20.15
CA LYS A 57 -1.85 1.34 -19.66
C LYS A 57 -3.36 1.26 -19.33
N GLU A 58 -4.18 0.78 -20.26
CA GLU A 58 -5.65 0.78 -20.12
C GLU A 58 -6.19 -0.36 -19.23
N LYS A 59 -5.56 -1.54 -19.25
CA LYS A 59 -6.07 -2.74 -18.55
C LYS A 59 -5.51 -2.92 -17.15
N SER A 60 -4.45 -2.20 -16.78
CA SER A 60 -3.91 -2.25 -15.42
C SER A 60 -4.82 -1.48 -14.46
N THR A 61 -5.67 -2.25 -13.78
CA THR A 61 -6.60 -1.73 -12.78
C THR A 61 -6.43 -2.45 -11.44
N PHE A 62 -6.57 -1.69 -10.36
CA PHE A 62 -6.69 -2.24 -9.02
C PHE A 62 -8.03 -1.80 -8.45
N ASN A 63 -8.91 -2.76 -8.13
CA ASN A 63 -10.24 -2.47 -7.59
C ASN A 63 -10.99 -1.39 -8.42
N THR A 64 -11.06 -1.60 -9.74
CA THR A 64 -11.68 -0.70 -10.74
C THR A 64 -11.04 0.69 -10.89
N GLN A 65 -9.87 0.91 -10.30
CA GLN A 65 -9.09 2.15 -10.45
C GLN A 65 -7.96 1.91 -11.44
N GLU A 66 -7.84 2.76 -12.46
CA GLU A 66 -6.75 2.72 -13.42
C GLU A 66 -5.49 3.32 -12.80
N LEU A 67 -4.36 2.64 -12.99
CA LEU A 67 -3.12 2.97 -12.27
C LEU A 67 -2.19 3.92 -13.05
N PHE A 68 -2.36 4.00 -14.37
CA PHE A 68 -1.37 4.61 -15.27
C PHE A 68 -1.88 5.76 -16.14
N GLU A 69 -3.18 6.08 -16.09
CA GLU A 69 -3.78 7.20 -16.84
C GLU A 69 -3.49 8.57 -16.20
N GLY A 70 -3.06 8.62 -14.93
CA GLY A 70 -2.81 9.86 -14.20
C GLY A 70 -4.08 10.61 -13.80
N ALA A 71 -4.16 11.92 -14.08
CA ALA A 71 -5.32 12.73 -13.78
C ALA A 71 -6.50 12.37 -14.70
N GLY A 72 -7.59 11.83 -14.14
CA GLY A 72 -8.75 11.33 -14.89
C GLY A 72 -9.18 9.92 -14.51
N SER A 73 -8.30 9.15 -13.88
CA SER A 73 -8.66 7.88 -13.24
C SER A 73 -9.64 8.14 -12.08
N ASN A 74 -10.53 7.17 -11.80
CA ASN A 74 -11.66 7.18 -10.83
C ASN A 74 -11.31 7.53 -9.35
N VAL A 75 -10.13 8.10 -9.08
CA VAL A 75 -9.51 8.21 -7.75
C VAL A 75 -9.48 9.66 -7.23
N ASN A 76 -9.44 10.67 -8.09
CA ASN A 76 -9.67 12.10 -7.82
C ASN A 76 -9.22 12.87 -9.07
N SER A 77 -9.85 14.01 -9.38
CA SER A 77 -9.47 14.85 -10.53
C SER A 77 -8.01 15.31 -10.53
N SER A 78 -7.29 15.18 -9.41
CA SER A 78 -5.88 15.54 -9.25
C SER A 78 -4.88 14.40 -9.56
N GLY A 79 -5.32 13.14 -9.76
CA GLY A 79 -4.40 12.02 -10.03
C GLY A 79 -3.53 11.57 -8.84
N VAL A 80 -3.83 12.06 -7.63
CA VAL A 80 -3.15 11.70 -6.38
C VAL A 80 -4.03 10.76 -5.57
N LEU A 81 -3.51 9.56 -5.29
CA LEU A 81 -4.15 8.58 -4.41
C LEU A 81 -3.75 8.87 -2.95
N GLN A 82 -4.73 9.00 -2.07
CA GLN A 82 -4.50 9.18 -0.64
C GLN A 82 -4.67 7.86 0.09
N LEU A 83 -3.61 7.40 0.76
CA LEU A 83 -3.58 6.18 1.55
C LEU A 83 -3.70 6.52 3.03
N GLN A 84 -4.81 6.17 3.66
CA GLN A 84 -4.97 6.29 5.11
C GLN A 84 -4.15 5.19 5.79
N VAL A 85 -3.11 5.58 6.51
CA VAL A 85 -2.19 4.65 7.15
C VAL A 85 -2.33 4.60 8.66
N GLY A 86 -2.92 5.61 9.31
CA GLY A 86 -3.10 5.63 10.75
C GLY A 86 -4.56 5.70 11.20
N ALA A 87 -4.76 5.72 12.52
CA ALA A 87 -6.08 5.81 13.13
C ALA A 87 -6.64 7.24 13.16
N ASN A 88 -5.78 8.27 13.04
CA ASN A 88 -6.19 9.66 13.10
C ASN A 88 -6.44 10.24 11.69
N LYS A 89 -7.26 11.29 11.63
CA LYS A 89 -7.71 11.92 10.37
C LYS A 89 -6.58 12.36 9.43
N ASP A 90 -5.42 12.74 9.96
CA ASP A 90 -4.33 13.34 9.18
C ASP A 90 -3.20 12.36 8.85
N ASP A 91 -3.32 11.08 9.26
CA ASP A 91 -2.32 10.03 9.00
C ASP A 91 -2.47 9.49 7.56
N ILE A 92 -2.18 10.35 6.58
CA ILE A 92 -2.34 10.08 5.16
C ILE A 92 -0.98 10.11 4.45
N ILE A 93 -0.74 9.10 3.61
CA ILE A 93 0.36 9.09 2.65
C ILE A 93 -0.22 9.32 1.26
N SER A 94 0.22 10.40 0.61
CA SER A 94 -0.15 10.71 -0.78
C SER A 94 0.77 9.98 -1.75
N LEU A 95 0.17 9.23 -2.67
CA LEU A 95 0.81 8.60 -3.82
C LEU A 95 0.41 9.35 -5.08
N ASP A 96 1.34 10.11 -5.64
CA ASP A 96 1.14 10.81 -6.91
C ASP A 96 1.36 9.88 -8.12
N LEU A 97 0.29 9.61 -8.88
CA LEU A 97 0.31 8.82 -10.11
C LEU A 97 0.53 9.67 -11.38
N THR A 98 0.68 10.99 -11.23
CA THR A 98 1.00 11.91 -12.33
C THR A 98 2.50 12.05 -12.57
N THR A 99 3.33 11.54 -11.66
CA THR A 99 4.79 11.51 -11.79
C THR A 99 5.22 10.84 -13.10
N SER A 100 6.15 11.47 -13.82
CA SER A 100 6.77 10.91 -15.03
C SER A 100 7.32 9.50 -14.75
N GLY A 101 7.00 8.54 -15.61
CA GLY A 101 7.35 7.13 -15.44
C GLY A 101 6.30 6.27 -14.76
N VAL A 102 5.36 6.88 -14.02
CA VAL A 102 4.14 6.20 -13.54
C VAL A 102 2.97 6.51 -14.47
N ASN A 103 2.87 7.76 -14.95
CA ASN A 103 1.96 8.10 -16.02
C ASN A 103 2.49 7.55 -17.35
N LEU A 104 1.73 6.66 -17.99
CA LEU A 104 2.14 6.03 -19.25
C LEU A 104 1.62 6.79 -20.49
N ASN A 105 0.88 7.90 -20.36
CA ASN A 105 0.31 8.58 -21.52
C ASN A 105 1.39 9.10 -22.48
N SER A 106 2.40 9.80 -21.94
CA SER A 106 3.52 10.30 -22.74
C SER A 106 4.39 9.17 -23.29
N ILE A 107 4.54 8.08 -22.54
CA ILE A 107 5.31 6.90 -22.94
C ILE A 107 4.64 6.21 -24.13
N VAL A 108 3.35 5.91 -24.02
CA VAL A 108 2.57 5.24 -25.08
C VAL A 108 2.46 6.14 -26.32
N SER A 109 2.23 7.44 -26.16
CA SER A 109 2.14 8.36 -27.31
C SER A 109 3.47 8.50 -28.05
N THR A 110 4.58 8.48 -27.32
CA THR A 110 5.91 8.61 -27.93
C THR A 110 6.36 7.31 -28.56
N ALA A 111 6.08 6.17 -27.92
CA ALA A 111 6.39 4.84 -28.44
C ALA A 111 5.57 4.51 -29.70
N SER A 112 4.28 4.89 -29.75
CA SER A 112 3.44 4.66 -30.94
C SER A 112 3.71 5.63 -32.09
N ALA A 113 4.32 6.79 -31.82
CA ALA A 113 4.73 7.74 -32.86
C ALA A 113 6.14 7.48 -33.42
N ALA A 114 6.93 6.62 -32.77
CA ALA A 114 8.26 6.26 -33.23
C ALA A 114 8.18 5.29 -34.41
N ASP A 115 8.89 5.62 -35.49
CA ASP A 115 8.96 4.81 -36.70
C ASP A 115 10.40 4.33 -36.92
N ILE A 116 10.58 3.01 -37.10
CA ILE A 116 11.89 2.41 -37.34
C ILE A 116 12.07 1.94 -38.80
N SER A 117 11.20 2.36 -39.73
CA SER A 117 11.29 2.02 -41.15
C SER A 117 12.55 2.58 -41.85
N GLY A 118 13.12 3.67 -41.34
CA GLY A 118 14.33 4.31 -41.85
C GLY A 118 15.51 4.23 -40.89
N GLN A 119 16.74 4.25 -41.40
CA GLN A 119 17.95 4.23 -40.57
C GLN A 119 18.03 5.46 -39.63
N ALA A 120 17.76 6.65 -40.16
CA ALA A 120 17.79 7.88 -39.38
C ALA A 120 16.64 7.96 -38.35
N SER A 121 15.47 7.42 -38.69
CA SER A 121 14.33 7.36 -37.77
C SER A 121 14.52 6.31 -36.69
N ALA A 122 15.12 5.16 -37.01
CA ALA A 122 15.53 4.15 -36.05
C ALA A 122 16.55 4.68 -35.04
N ALA A 123 17.54 5.47 -35.50
CA ALA A 123 18.48 6.13 -34.59
C ALA A 123 17.80 7.11 -33.63
N ALA A 124 16.85 7.91 -34.13
CA ALA A 124 16.05 8.81 -33.28
C ALA A 124 15.13 8.04 -32.31
N ALA A 125 14.59 6.89 -32.74
CA ALA A 125 13.77 6.02 -31.90
C ALA A 125 14.57 5.41 -30.74
N ILE A 126 15.85 5.07 -30.95
CA ILE A 126 16.73 4.59 -29.87
C ILE A 126 16.86 5.64 -28.77
N ASP A 127 17.20 6.88 -29.11
CA ASP A 127 17.34 7.97 -28.13
C ASP A 127 16.02 8.25 -27.40
N SER A 128 14.90 8.23 -28.14
CA SER A 128 13.58 8.40 -27.56
C SER A 128 13.24 7.28 -26.57
N ILE A 129 13.46 6.02 -26.94
CA ILE A 129 13.19 4.86 -26.10
C ILE A 129 14.10 4.84 -24.87
N ASP A 130 15.37 5.21 -25.00
CA ASP A 130 16.29 5.33 -23.86
C ASP A 130 15.79 6.37 -22.85
N GLY A 131 15.23 7.49 -23.32
CA GLY A 131 14.52 8.46 -22.47
C GLY A 131 13.33 7.83 -21.74
N LEU A 132 12.46 7.10 -22.46
CA LEU A 132 11.29 6.45 -21.88
C LEU A 132 11.67 5.36 -20.86
N ILE A 133 12.73 4.60 -21.11
CA ILE A 133 13.28 3.62 -20.17
C ILE A 133 13.73 4.32 -18.89
N GLY A 134 14.44 5.46 -19.01
CA GLY A 134 14.85 6.28 -17.87
C GLY A 134 13.68 6.80 -17.05
N ASP A 135 12.61 7.24 -17.71
CA ASP A 135 11.37 7.67 -17.04
C ASP A 135 10.72 6.51 -16.28
N VAL A 136 10.50 5.35 -16.92
CA VAL A 136 9.89 4.16 -16.29
C VAL A 136 10.73 3.68 -15.11
N SER A 137 12.06 3.66 -15.24
CA SER A 137 12.96 3.33 -14.13
C SER A 137 12.82 4.30 -12.95
N SER A 138 12.64 5.60 -13.23
CA SER A 138 12.39 6.61 -12.20
C SER A 138 11.03 6.40 -11.52
N GLY A 139 9.98 6.10 -12.29
CA GLY A 139 8.65 5.77 -11.78
C GLY A 139 8.66 4.53 -10.87
N ARG A 140 9.37 3.47 -11.27
CA ARG A 140 9.56 2.26 -10.43
C ARG A 140 10.32 2.55 -9.14
N SER A 141 11.38 3.36 -9.21
CA SER A 141 12.14 3.77 -8.03
C SER A 141 11.26 4.53 -7.03
N TYR A 142 10.40 5.42 -7.52
CA TYR A 142 9.43 6.13 -6.70
C TYR A 142 8.41 5.19 -6.02
N LEU A 143 7.85 4.23 -6.76
CA LEU A 143 6.94 3.23 -6.20
C LEU A 143 7.63 2.35 -5.14
N GLY A 144 8.87 1.92 -5.38
CA GLY A 144 9.66 1.16 -4.41
C GLY A 144 9.98 1.96 -3.14
N ALA A 145 10.31 3.25 -3.28
CA ALA A 145 10.48 4.13 -2.13
C ALA A 145 9.18 4.27 -1.32
N MET A 146 8.03 4.35 -1.99
CA MET A 146 6.73 4.40 -1.33
C MET A 146 6.41 3.07 -0.60
N GLN A 147 6.75 1.93 -1.20
CA GLN A 147 6.61 0.63 -0.54
C GLN A 147 7.45 0.58 0.75
N ASN A 148 8.73 0.95 0.69
CA ASN A 148 9.60 0.97 1.88
C ASN A 148 9.03 1.88 2.98
N ARG A 149 8.49 3.05 2.61
CA ARG A 149 7.82 3.95 3.56
C ARG A 149 6.60 3.29 4.20
N LEU A 150 5.78 2.59 3.42
CA LEU A 150 4.61 1.88 3.94
C LEU A 150 5.02 0.72 4.87
N GLU A 151 6.05 -0.05 4.53
CA GLU A 151 6.56 -1.14 5.36
C GLU A 151 7.05 -0.64 6.73
N HIS A 152 7.82 0.46 6.74
CA HIS A 152 8.22 1.10 8.01
C HIS A 152 7.03 1.65 8.79
N THR A 153 6.04 2.22 8.09
CA THR A 153 4.83 2.73 8.75
C THR A 153 4.04 1.60 9.40
N ILE A 154 3.89 0.45 8.72
CA ILE A 154 3.24 -0.75 9.25
C ILE A 154 3.98 -1.26 10.49
N SER A 155 5.30 -1.43 10.41
CA SER A 155 6.09 -1.90 11.55
C SER A 155 5.97 -0.97 12.76
N ASN A 156 5.95 0.35 12.55
CA ASN A 156 5.74 1.32 13.62
C ASN A 156 4.33 1.22 14.23
N LEU A 157 3.30 1.02 13.40
CA LEU A 157 1.91 0.88 13.86
C LEU A 157 1.70 -0.43 14.62
N ASP A 158 2.32 -1.52 14.20
CA ASP A 158 2.26 -2.81 14.90
C ASP A 158 2.87 -2.68 16.30
N ASN A 159 4.06 -2.07 16.40
CA ASN A 159 4.70 -1.78 17.69
C ASN A 159 3.84 -0.86 18.58
N ALA A 160 3.23 0.17 17.99
CA ALA A 160 2.33 1.06 18.73
C ALA A 160 1.07 0.33 19.21
N SER A 161 0.48 -0.52 18.35
CA SER A 161 -0.70 -1.32 18.67
C SER A 161 -0.43 -2.32 19.79
N GLU A 162 0.73 -2.99 19.76
CA GLU A 162 1.16 -3.92 20.82
C GLU A 162 1.33 -3.18 22.17
N ASN A 163 2.01 -2.03 22.15
CA ASN A 163 2.21 -1.23 23.35
C ASN A 163 0.90 -0.69 23.93
N LEU A 164 -0.03 -0.24 23.06
CA LEU A 164 -1.34 0.23 23.47
C LEU A 164 -2.18 -0.90 24.05
N THR A 165 -2.19 -2.08 23.42
CA THR A 165 -2.89 -3.26 23.92
C THR A 165 -2.33 -3.69 25.29
N ALA A 166 -1.00 -3.65 25.47
CA ALA A 166 -0.36 -3.96 26.75
C ALA A 166 -0.66 -2.92 27.84
N ALA A 167 -0.77 -1.64 27.47
CA ALA A 167 -1.19 -0.59 28.38
C ALA A 167 -2.67 -0.73 28.78
N GLU A 168 -3.54 -1.03 27.81
CA GLU A 168 -4.96 -1.27 28.02
C GLU A 168 -5.20 -2.48 28.94
N SER A 169 -4.50 -3.60 28.70
CA SER A 169 -4.56 -4.77 29.59
C SER A 169 -4.18 -4.41 31.01
N ARG A 170 -3.09 -3.65 31.22
CA ARG A 170 -2.67 -3.23 32.57
C ARG A 170 -3.72 -2.36 33.26
N ILE A 171 -4.32 -1.41 32.55
CA ILE A 171 -5.36 -0.55 33.12
C ILE A 171 -6.56 -1.43 33.52
N ARG A 172 -7.03 -2.28 32.60
CA ARG A 172 -8.18 -3.15 32.82
C ARG A 172 -7.95 -4.17 33.94
N ASP A 173 -6.77 -4.75 34.02
CA ASP A 173 -6.39 -5.73 35.04
C ASP A 173 -6.29 -5.08 36.44
N VAL A 174 -5.75 -3.85 36.52
CA VAL A 174 -5.69 -3.08 37.78
C VAL A 174 -7.10 -2.72 38.26
N ASP A 175 -7.98 -2.28 37.35
CA ASP A 175 -9.36 -1.93 37.70
C ASP A 175 -10.16 -3.17 38.13
N MET A 176 -9.99 -4.29 37.44
CA MET A 176 -10.58 -5.59 37.83
C MET A 176 -10.08 -6.04 39.22
N ALA A 177 -8.78 -5.94 39.49
CA ALA A 177 -8.22 -6.30 40.79
C ALA A 177 -8.79 -5.43 41.92
N LYS A 178 -8.97 -4.12 41.68
CA LYS A 178 -9.57 -3.21 42.64
C LYS A 178 -11.03 -3.55 42.93
N GLU A 179 -11.83 -3.82 41.90
CA GLU A 179 -13.23 -4.21 42.06
C GLU A 179 -13.37 -5.54 42.82
N MET A 180 -12.51 -6.52 42.52
CA MET A 180 -12.46 -7.80 43.24
C MET A 180 -12.06 -7.63 44.72
N MET A 181 -11.11 -6.73 45.02
CA MET A 181 -10.75 -6.41 46.41
C MET A 181 -11.90 -5.72 47.15
N GLU A 182 -12.59 -4.80 46.49
CA GLU A 182 -13.75 -4.10 47.06
C GLU A 182 -14.92 -5.07 47.29
N GLN A 183 -15.21 -5.95 46.33
CA GLN A 183 -16.17 -7.03 46.49
C GLN A 183 -15.80 -7.95 47.66
N THR A 184 -14.54 -8.37 47.75
CA THR A 184 -14.04 -9.25 48.83
C THR A 184 -14.18 -8.57 50.19
N LYS A 185 -13.79 -7.29 50.30
CA LYS A 185 -13.97 -6.47 51.51
C LYS A 185 -15.45 -6.40 51.91
N ASN A 186 -16.35 -6.17 50.94
CA ASN A 186 -17.78 -6.10 51.19
C ASN A 186 -18.36 -7.45 51.61
N SER A 187 -17.89 -8.57 51.02
CA SER A 187 -18.26 -9.92 51.46
C SER A 187 -17.79 -10.22 52.89
N ILE A 188 -16.56 -9.83 53.25
CA ILE A 188 -16.03 -9.99 54.62
C ILE A 188 -16.84 -9.14 55.61
N LEU A 189 -17.15 -7.88 55.26
CA LEU A 189 -17.99 -7.01 56.09
C LEU A 189 -19.40 -7.59 56.28
N ALA A 190 -19.99 -8.16 55.23
CA ALA A 190 -21.29 -8.81 55.30
C ALA A 190 -21.25 -10.06 56.22
N GLN A 191 -20.23 -10.91 56.10
CA GLN A 191 -20.02 -12.07 56.96
C GLN A 191 -19.75 -11.67 58.42
N ALA A 192 -18.93 -10.65 58.64
CA ALA A 192 -18.66 -10.10 59.96
C ALA A 192 -19.93 -9.49 60.58
N SER A 193 -20.75 -8.79 59.79
CA SER A 193 -22.03 -8.25 60.24
C SER A 193 -23.01 -9.36 60.65
N GLN A 194 -23.07 -10.45 59.89
CA GLN A 194 -23.87 -11.64 60.24
C GLN A 194 -23.37 -12.32 61.51
N ALA A 195 -22.05 -12.50 61.65
CA ALA A 195 -21.44 -13.08 62.85
C ALA A 195 -21.65 -12.19 64.09
N MET A 196 -21.52 -10.86 63.94
CA MET A 196 -21.79 -9.90 65.01
C MET A 196 -23.27 -9.86 65.39
N LEU A 197 -24.19 -9.95 64.43
CA LEU A 197 -25.63 -10.12 64.71
C LEU A 197 -25.91 -11.41 65.48
N ALA A 198 -25.28 -12.52 65.08
CA ALA A 198 -25.42 -13.79 65.79
C ALA A 198 -24.86 -13.70 67.24
N GLN A 199 -23.69 -13.09 67.42
CA GLN A 199 -23.07 -12.87 68.73
C GLN A 199 -23.91 -11.93 69.62
N ALA A 200 -24.42 -10.84 69.06
CA ALA A 200 -25.28 -9.88 69.75
C ALA A 200 -26.64 -10.48 70.13
N ASN A 201 -27.13 -11.49 69.39
CA ASN A 201 -28.32 -12.25 69.76
C ASN A 201 -28.05 -13.31 70.86
N GLN A 202 -26.82 -13.82 70.98
CA GLN A 202 -26.45 -14.80 72.02
C GLN A 202 -26.11 -14.15 73.37
N GLN A 203 -25.55 -12.94 73.37
CA GLN A 203 -25.18 -12.22 74.60
C GLN A 203 -26.34 -12.02 75.59
N PRO A 204 -27.57 -11.64 75.15
CA PRO A 204 -28.74 -11.55 76.03
C PRO A 204 -29.16 -12.90 76.61
N GLN A 205 -29.01 -14.00 75.85
CA GLN A 205 -29.38 -15.35 76.30
C GLN A 205 -28.43 -15.87 77.39
N GLY A 206 -27.13 -15.58 77.28
CA GLY A 206 -26.15 -15.90 78.32
C GLY A 206 -26.38 -15.11 79.62
N VAL A 207 -26.75 -13.83 79.52
CA VAL A 207 -27.07 -13.00 80.69
C VAL A 207 -28.38 -13.46 81.37
N LEU A 208 -29.37 -13.93 80.60
CA LEU A 208 -30.60 -14.49 81.16
C LEU A 208 -30.37 -15.82 81.91
N GLN A 209 -29.33 -16.58 81.54
CA GLN A 209 -28.94 -17.81 82.22
C GLN A 209 -28.22 -17.55 83.56
N LEU A 210 -27.54 -16.41 83.70
CA LEU A 210 -26.89 -15.94 84.94
C LEU A 210 -27.84 -15.23 85.92
N LEU A 211 -29.05 -14.87 85.48
CA LEU A 211 -30.11 -14.26 86.30
C LEU A 211 -31.14 -15.29 86.82
N ARG A 212 -30.82 -16.58 86.76
CA ARG A 212 -31.64 -17.68 87.30
C ARG A 212 -31.01 -18.31 88.54
#